data_AF-Q3UD30-F1
#
_entry.id   AF-Q3UD30-F1
#
_cell.length_a   1.000
_cell.length_b   1.000
_cell.length_c   1.000
_cell.angle_alpha   90.00
_cell.angle_beta   90.00
_cell.angle_gamma   90.00
#
_symmetry.space_group_name_H-M   'P 1'
#
loop_
_entity.id
_entity.type
_entity.pdbx_description
1 polymer ?
#
loop_
_entity_poly.entity_id
_entity_poly.type
_entity_poly.pdbx_seq_one_letter_code
_entity_poly.pdbx_strand_id
1 'polypeptide(L)'
;MALYHHHFITRRRRRPMRIFVNDDRHVMAKHSSVYPTQEELEAVQNMVSHTERALKAVSDWIDEQEKGNSELSEAENMDTPPDDESKEGAGEQKAEHMTRTLRGVMRVGLVAKGLLLKGDLDLELVLLCKEKPTTALLDKVADNLAIQLTTVTEDKYEILQSVDDAAIVIKNTKEPPLSLTIHLTSPVVREEMEKVLAGETLSVNDPPDVLDRQKCLAALASLRHAKWFQARANGLKSCVIVIRVLRDLCTRVTTWGPLRGWPLELLCEKSIGTANRPMGAGEALRRVLECLASGIVMPDGSGIYDPCEKEATDAIGHLDRQQREDITQSAQHALRLAAFGQLHKVLGMDPLPSKMPKKPKNENPVDYTVQIPPSTTYAITPMKRPMEEDGEEKSP
;
A
#
# COMPACT_ATOMS: atom_id res chain seq x y z
N MET A 1 -39.26 49.28 -28.45
CA MET A 1 -39.38 47.82 -28.19
C MET A 1 -38.24 47.40 -27.28
N ALA A 2 -38.51 47.32 -25.97
CA ALA A 2 -37.57 46.78 -24.98
C ALA A 2 -37.91 45.30 -24.77
N LEU A 3 -36.98 44.40 -25.10
CA LEU A 3 -37.13 42.96 -24.87
C LEU A 3 -36.40 42.60 -23.57
N TYR A 4 -37.17 42.31 -22.54
CA TYR A 4 -36.69 41.76 -21.26
C TYR A 4 -36.08 40.36 -21.48
N HIS A 5 -34.79 40.20 -21.23
CA HIS A 5 -34.14 38.90 -21.07
C HIS A 5 -34.30 38.45 -19.62
N HIS A 6 -35.20 37.50 -19.37
CA HIS A 6 -35.28 36.80 -18.10
C HIS A 6 -34.11 35.81 -17.99
N HIS A 7 -33.13 36.13 -17.15
CA HIS A 7 -32.13 35.18 -16.68
C HIS A 7 -32.79 34.20 -15.70
N PHE A 8 -33.03 32.96 -16.14
CA PHE A 8 -33.29 31.85 -15.24
C PHE A 8 -31.96 31.45 -14.56
N ILE A 9 -31.66 32.07 -13.42
CA ILE A 9 -30.65 31.55 -12.51
C ILE A 9 -31.25 30.29 -11.89
N THR A 10 -30.95 29.12 -12.45
CA THR A 10 -31.16 27.84 -11.76
C THR A 10 -30.23 27.83 -10.54
N ARG A 11 -30.76 28.23 -9.38
CA ARG A 11 -30.13 27.91 -8.08
C ARG A 11 -29.83 26.41 -8.08
N ARG A 12 -28.55 26.04 -8.16
CA ARG A 12 -28.09 24.67 -7.88
C ARG A 12 -28.55 24.34 -6.46
N ARG A 13 -29.70 23.67 -6.32
CA ARG A 13 -30.10 23.04 -5.06
C ARG A 13 -28.97 22.09 -4.70
N ARG A 14 -28.18 22.42 -3.67
CA ARG A 14 -27.32 21.45 -2.99
C ARG A 14 -28.22 20.26 -2.65
N ARG A 15 -28.03 19.12 -3.32
CA ARG A 15 -28.80 17.90 -3.03
C ARG A 15 -28.55 17.58 -1.55
N PRO A 16 -29.59 17.41 -0.72
CA PRO A 16 -29.37 17.16 0.70
C PRO A 16 -28.58 15.85 0.87
N MET A 17 -27.56 15.86 1.73
CA MET A 17 -26.73 14.69 2.12
C MET A 17 -27.52 13.47 2.64
N ARG A 18 -28.85 13.53 2.70
CA ARG A 18 -29.73 12.52 3.30
C ARG A 18 -30.05 11.32 2.42
N ILE A 19 -29.61 11.27 1.15
CA ILE A 19 -30.05 10.24 0.20
C ILE A 19 -29.39 8.87 0.46
N PHE A 20 -28.18 8.84 1.05
CA PHE A 20 -27.39 7.59 1.20
C PHE A 20 -27.17 7.15 2.65
N VAL A 21 -27.93 7.68 3.62
CA VAL A 21 -27.75 7.32 5.05
C VAL A 21 -27.90 5.82 5.29
N ASN A 22 -28.80 5.16 4.55
CA ASN A 22 -28.97 3.71 4.64
C ASN A 22 -27.77 2.96 4.06
N ASP A 23 -27.25 3.41 2.92
CA ASP A 23 -26.09 2.79 2.26
C ASP A 23 -24.83 2.97 3.12
N ASP A 24 -24.62 4.16 3.69
CA ASP A 24 -23.52 4.44 4.64
C ASP A 24 -23.55 3.45 5.82
N ARG A 25 -24.73 3.20 6.40
CA ARG A 25 -24.87 2.23 7.50
C ARG A 25 -24.47 0.81 7.08
N HIS A 26 -24.91 0.36 5.91
CA HIS A 26 -24.58 -0.98 5.43
C HIS A 26 -23.09 -1.11 5.09
N VAL A 27 -22.51 -0.11 4.42
CA VAL A 27 -21.06 -0.12 4.12
C VAL A 27 -20.23 -0.09 5.39
N MET A 28 -20.58 0.73 6.38
CA MET A 28 -19.87 0.75 7.66
C MET A 28 -20.06 -0.53 8.46
N ALA A 29 -21.26 -1.12 8.48
CA ALA A 29 -21.48 -2.41 9.13
C ALA A 29 -20.70 -3.55 8.46
N LYS A 30 -20.68 -3.57 7.12
CA LYS A 30 -19.87 -4.52 6.36
C LYS A 30 -18.38 -4.31 6.64
N HIS A 31 -17.91 -3.06 6.61
CA HIS A 31 -16.52 -2.70 6.96
C HIS A 31 -16.14 -3.21 8.35
N SER A 32 -16.96 -2.95 9.39
CA SER A 32 -16.70 -3.47 10.73
C SER A 32 -16.66 -5.00 10.78
N SER A 33 -17.50 -5.69 9.99
CA SER A 33 -17.52 -7.16 9.96
C SER A 33 -16.28 -7.79 9.32
N VAL A 34 -15.62 -7.08 8.42
CA VAL A 34 -14.40 -7.54 7.72
C VAL A 34 -13.13 -6.93 8.29
N TYR A 35 -13.24 -5.92 9.16
CA TYR A 35 -12.10 -5.30 9.81
C TYR A 35 -11.41 -6.31 10.75
N PRO A 36 -10.06 -6.36 10.77
CA PRO A 36 -9.35 -7.27 11.65
C PRO A 36 -9.71 -7.05 13.12
N THR A 37 -9.67 -8.12 13.91
CA THR A 37 -9.83 -8.03 15.36
C THR A 37 -8.64 -7.32 15.99
N GLN A 38 -8.82 -6.83 17.22
CA GLN A 38 -7.72 -6.21 17.96
C GLN A 38 -6.55 -7.19 18.18
N GLU A 39 -6.86 -8.48 18.41
CA GLU A 39 -5.87 -9.55 18.56
C GLU A 39 -5.09 -9.80 17.27
N GLU A 40 -5.76 -9.79 16.10
CA GLU A 40 -5.10 -9.90 14.80
C GLU A 40 -4.16 -8.71 14.57
N LEU A 41 -4.60 -7.48 14.88
CA LEU A 41 -3.79 -6.27 14.71
C LEU A 41 -2.58 -6.24 15.64
N GLU A 42 -2.73 -6.67 16.90
CA GLU A 42 -1.63 -6.80 17.86
C GLU A 42 -0.62 -7.86 17.41
N ALA A 43 -1.10 -9.01 16.90
CA ALA A 43 -0.21 -10.04 16.37
C ALA A 43 0.59 -9.55 15.15
N VAL A 44 -0.06 -8.82 14.23
CA VAL A 44 0.62 -8.20 13.09
C VAL A 44 1.63 -7.15 13.54
N GLN A 45 1.24 -6.25 14.45
CA GLN A 45 2.13 -5.20 14.95
C GLN A 45 3.37 -5.79 15.63
N ASN A 46 3.21 -6.84 16.47
CA ASN A 46 4.31 -7.50 17.14
C ASN A 46 5.27 -8.13 16.11
N MET A 47 4.75 -8.95 15.19
CA MET A 47 5.58 -9.62 14.18
C MET A 47 6.33 -8.64 13.30
N VAL A 48 5.66 -7.59 12.81
CA VAL A 48 6.29 -6.54 11.99
C VAL A 48 7.34 -5.79 12.80
N SER A 49 7.04 -5.39 14.05
CA SER A 49 7.99 -4.67 14.90
C SER A 49 9.21 -5.51 15.28
N HIS A 50 9.02 -6.81 15.56
CA HIS A 50 10.11 -7.74 15.85
C HIS A 50 11.03 -7.86 14.64
N THR A 51 10.45 -8.07 13.46
CA THR A 51 11.17 -8.21 12.20
C THR A 51 11.92 -6.94 11.84
N GLU A 52 11.30 -5.76 11.97
CA GLU A 52 11.96 -4.47 11.70
C GLU A 52 13.16 -4.23 12.62
N ARG A 53 13.00 -4.46 13.92
CA ARG A 53 14.11 -4.32 14.90
C ARG A 53 15.23 -5.32 14.63
N ALA A 54 14.90 -6.57 14.32
CA ALA A 54 15.88 -7.59 14.02
C ALA A 54 16.63 -7.27 12.71
N LEU A 55 15.95 -6.85 11.64
CA LEU A 55 16.59 -6.42 10.39
C LEU A 55 17.47 -5.17 10.58
N LYS A 56 17.11 -4.26 11.48
CA LYS A 56 17.98 -3.14 11.85
C LYS A 56 19.26 -3.62 12.52
N ALA A 57 19.17 -4.60 13.42
CA ALA A 57 20.35 -5.21 14.04
C ALA A 57 21.20 -6.00 13.03
N VAL A 58 20.57 -6.69 12.05
CA VAL A 58 21.28 -7.34 10.94
C VAL A 58 22.04 -6.29 10.12
N SER A 59 21.41 -5.16 9.80
CA SER A 59 22.08 -4.05 9.10
C SER A 59 23.30 -3.55 9.87
N ASP A 60 23.14 -3.26 11.17
CA ASP A 60 24.24 -2.77 11.99
C ASP A 60 25.39 -3.80 12.07
N TRP A 61 25.07 -5.09 12.19
CA TRP A 61 26.08 -6.16 12.21
C TRP A 61 26.84 -6.28 10.88
N ILE A 62 26.15 -6.16 9.74
CA ILE A 62 26.81 -6.15 8.41
C ILE A 62 27.73 -4.93 8.29
N ASP A 63 27.26 -3.75 8.70
CA ASP A 63 28.02 -2.51 8.62
C ASP A 63 29.30 -2.56 9.48
N GLU A 64 29.22 -3.12 10.69
CA GLU A 64 30.39 -3.28 11.58
C GLU A 64 31.39 -4.32 11.04
N GLN A 65 30.92 -5.40 10.42
CA GLN A 65 31.80 -6.36 9.74
C GLN A 65 32.58 -5.71 8.58
N GLU A 66 31.92 -4.85 7.79
CA GLU A 66 32.56 -4.19 6.66
C GLU A 66 33.61 -3.17 7.12
N LYS A 67 33.32 -2.40 8.18
CA LYS A 67 34.29 -1.46 8.78
C LYS A 67 35.50 -2.17 9.38
N GLY A 68 35.30 -3.27 10.09
CA GLY A 68 36.39 -4.07 10.65
C GLY A 68 37.28 -4.71 9.59
N ASN A 69 36.72 -5.05 8.41
CA ASN A 69 37.50 -5.55 7.29
C ASN A 69 38.28 -4.45 6.56
N SER A 70 37.77 -3.21 6.51
CA SER A 70 38.51 -2.07 5.96
C SER A 70 39.69 -1.65 6.83
N GLU A 71 39.56 -1.67 8.17
CA GLU A 71 40.66 -1.34 9.09
C GLU A 71 41.82 -2.35 9.02
N LEU A 72 41.54 -3.63 8.75
CA LEU A 72 42.57 -4.65 8.49
C LEU A 72 43.29 -4.44 7.15
N SER A 73 42.67 -3.78 6.19
CA SER A 73 43.28 -3.46 4.88
C SER A 73 44.04 -2.13 4.85
N GLU A 74 43.71 -1.19 5.74
CA GLU A 74 44.42 0.09 5.89
C GLU A 74 45.72 -0.05 6.72
N ALA A 75 45.87 -1.12 7.51
CA ALA A 75 47.10 -1.42 8.24
C ALA A 75 48.32 -1.74 7.35
N GLU A 76 48.15 -1.89 6.02
CA GLU A 76 49.26 -2.07 5.07
C GLU A 76 49.70 -0.78 4.34
N ASN A 77 49.04 0.37 4.53
CA ASN A 77 49.48 1.65 3.94
C ASN A 77 49.30 2.82 4.91
N MET A 78 50.20 2.91 5.89
CA MET A 78 50.26 4.02 6.84
C MET A 78 51.27 5.08 6.36
N ASP A 79 50.79 6.16 5.73
CA ASP A 79 51.43 7.48 5.85
C ASP A 79 50.46 8.63 5.48
N THR A 80 49.78 9.22 6.46
CA THR A 80 49.56 10.69 6.62
C THR A 80 48.68 11.00 7.86
N PRO A 81 48.86 12.17 8.52
CA PRO A 81 48.28 12.46 9.84
C PRO A 81 46.87 13.07 9.79
N PRO A 82 46.14 13.06 10.92
CA PRO A 82 44.72 13.43 10.98
C PRO A 82 44.53 14.94 11.16
N ASP A 83 43.58 15.52 10.42
CA ASP A 83 43.02 16.84 10.73
C ASP A 83 41.57 16.70 11.25
N ASP A 84 41.37 17.40 12.35
CA ASP A 84 40.22 17.50 13.24
C ASP A 84 39.19 18.50 12.68
N GLU A 85 37.94 18.10 12.46
CA GLU A 85 36.79 19.03 12.59
C GLU A 85 35.50 18.29 12.99
N SER A 86 35.14 18.47 14.25
CA SER A 86 33.81 18.24 14.82
C SER A 86 32.74 19.19 14.24
N LYS A 87 31.58 18.66 13.79
CA LYS A 87 30.25 19.35 13.82
C LYS A 87 29.03 18.48 13.46
N GLU A 88 28.19 18.25 14.48
CA GLU A 88 26.71 18.32 14.48
C GLU A 88 25.84 17.32 13.64
N GLY A 89 25.59 16.11 14.16
CA GLY A 89 24.41 15.80 15.01
C GLY A 89 23.02 15.61 14.37
N ALA A 90 22.79 16.04 13.12
CA ALA A 90 21.50 15.81 12.44
C ALA A 90 21.59 15.46 10.95
N GLY A 91 22.72 15.78 10.30
CA GLY A 91 23.02 15.39 8.91
C GLY A 91 23.65 13.99 8.79
N GLU A 92 24.29 13.51 9.85
CA GLU A 92 25.09 12.27 9.86
C GLU A 92 24.24 11.02 9.64
N GLN A 93 23.03 10.93 10.21
CA GLN A 93 22.17 9.74 10.07
C GLN A 93 21.70 9.50 8.62
N LYS A 94 21.51 10.55 7.81
CA LYS A 94 21.14 10.40 6.38
C LYS A 94 22.35 10.06 5.51
N ALA A 95 23.52 10.60 5.84
CA ALA A 95 24.76 10.32 5.13
C ALA A 95 25.30 8.91 5.45
N GLU A 96 25.20 8.46 6.70
CA GLU A 96 25.55 7.09 7.10
C GLU A 96 24.64 6.05 6.44
N HIS A 97 23.33 6.26 6.41
CA HIS A 97 22.42 5.37 5.67
C HIS A 97 22.75 5.28 4.18
N MET A 98 23.51 6.25 3.64
CA MET A 98 23.89 6.29 2.23
C MET A 98 25.15 5.47 1.89
N THR A 99 25.85 4.89 2.87
CA THR A 99 27.07 4.10 2.63
C THR A 99 26.87 2.61 2.92
N ARG A 100 25.95 2.29 3.84
CA ARG A 100 25.57 0.95 4.30
C ARG A 100 25.10 0.01 3.19
N THR A 101 25.37 -1.28 3.36
CA THR A 101 24.94 -2.35 2.45
C THR A 101 23.43 -2.53 2.47
N LEU A 102 22.81 -2.53 3.66
CA LEU A 102 21.36 -2.50 3.83
C LEU A 102 20.89 -1.05 4.07
N ARG A 103 20.10 -0.52 3.14
CA ARG A 103 19.64 0.88 3.14
C ARG A 103 18.42 1.12 4.00
N GLY A 104 17.63 0.09 4.28
CA GLY A 104 16.49 0.19 5.18
C GLY A 104 15.36 -0.75 4.82
N VAL A 105 14.36 -0.81 5.71
CA VAL A 105 13.19 -1.67 5.57
C VAL A 105 11.96 -0.79 5.39
N MET A 106 11.11 -1.18 4.44
CA MET A 106 9.89 -0.46 4.09
C MET A 106 8.71 -1.42 4.18
N ARG A 107 7.67 -1.03 4.91
CA ARG A 107 6.38 -1.72 4.85
C ARG A 107 5.79 -1.53 3.46
N VAL A 108 5.24 -2.59 2.86
CA VAL A 108 4.47 -2.52 1.61
C VAL A 108 3.14 -3.28 1.76
N GLY A 109 2.44 -3.50 0.64
CA GLY A 109 1.25 -4.34 0.64
C GLY A 109 0.13 -3.85 1.56
N LEU A 110 -0.57 -4.80 2.18
CA LEU A 110 -1.72 -4.54 3.04
C LEU A 110 -1.33 -3.79 4.32
N VAL A 111 -0.15 -4.10 4.87
CA VAL A 111 0.35 -3.51 6.12
C VAL A 111 0.58 -2.01 5.95
N ALA A 112 1.28 -1.59 4.90
CA ALA A 112 1.59 -0.18 4.66
C ALA A 112 0.35 0.66 4.33
N LYS A 113 -0.63 0.04 3.67
CA LYS A 113 -1.84 0.71 3.16
C LYS A 113 -3.01 0.66 4.15
N GLY A 114 -2.85 -0.03 5.28
CA GLY A 114 -3.94 -0.30 6.20
C GLY A 114 -5.10 -1.04 5.51
N LEU A 115 -4.82 -2.10 4.75
CA LEU A 115 -5.84 -2.84 4.00
C LEU A 115 -6.04 -4.29 4.48
N LEU A 116 -5.51 -4.63 5.65
CA LEU A 116 -5.75 -5.93 6.28
C LEU A 116 -7.25 -6.09 6.55
N LEU A 117 -7.74 -7.29 6.29
CA LEU A 117 -9.06 -7.79 6.61
C LEU A 117 -8.91 -8.98 7.54
N LYS A 118 -9.99 -9.33 8.24
CA LYS A 118 -10.06 -10.51 9.10
C LYS A 118 -9.62 -11.76 8.34
N GLY A 119 -8.71 -12.53 8.93
CA GLY A 119 -8.16 -13.75 8.33
C GLY A 119 -7.05 -13.54 7.29
N ASP A 120 -6.59 -12.32 7.02
CA ASP A 120 -5.35 -12.13 6.27
C ASP A 120 -4.15 -12.64 7.08
N LEU A 121 -3.34 -13.49 6.47
CA LEU A 121 -2.15 -14.07 7.10
C LEU A 121 -0.84 -13.56 6.51
N ASP A 122 -0.89 -13.04 5.29
CA ASP A 122 0.27 -12.64 4.51
C ASP A 122 0.61 -11.16 4.73
N LEU A 123 1.84 -10.91 5.17
CA LEU A 123 2.42 -9.60 5.44
C LEU A 123 3.65 -9.39 4.54
N GLU A 124 3.95 -8.14 4.20
CA GLU A 124 5.02 -7.84 3.23
C GLU A 124 5.89 -6.67 3.68
N LEU A 125 7.20 -6.89 3.64
CA LEU A 125 8.25 -5.87 3.79
C LEU A 125 9.16 -5.88 2.56
N VAL A 126 9.79 -4.75 2.30
CA VAL A 126 10.87 -4.61 1.31
C VAL A 126 12.14 -4.21 2.04
N LEU A 127 13.20 -5.02 1.91
CA LEU A 127 14.56 -4.70 2.35
C LEU A 127 15.33 -4.09 1.17
N LEU A 128 15.70 -2.82 1.30
CA LEU A 128 16.47 -2.11 0.29
C LEU A 128 17.97 -2.36 0.48
N CYS A 129 18.62 -2.83 -0.57
CA CYS A 129 20.06 -3.03 -0.65
C CYS A 129 20.70 -1.87 -1.44
N LYS A 130 21.97 -1.57 -1.13
CA LYS A 130 22.78 -0.61 -1.89
C LYS A 130 23.00 -1.10 -3.32
N GLU A 131 23.54 -2.30 -3.45
CA GLU A 131 23.78 -2.98 -4.72
C GLU A 131 22.68 -4.00 -5.00
N LYS A 132 22.70 -4.61 -6.19
CA LYS A 132 21.75 -5.65 -6.55
C LYS A 132 21.88 -6.81 -5.57
N PRO A 133 20.78 -7.26 -4.94
CA PRO A 133 20.86 -8.31 -3.96
C PRO A 133 21.33 -9.61 -4.62
N THR A 134 22.13 -10.37 -3.90
CA THR A 134 22.68 -11.66 -4.34
C THR A 134 22.19 -12.78 -3.45
N THR A 135 22.39 -14.02 -3.89
CA THR A 135 22.10 -15.22 -3.08
C THR A 135 22.94 -15.22 -1.81
N ALA A 136 24.23 -14.86 -1.90
CA ALA A 136 25.09 -14.73 -0.73
C ALA A 136 24.57 -13.69 0.29
N LEU A 137 24.03 -12.57 -0.17
CA LEU A 137 23.43 -11.57 0.72
C LEU A 137 22.13 -12.08 1.35
N LEU A 138 21.30 -12.78 0.58
CA LEU A 138 20.06 -13.39 1.06
C LEU A 138 20.34 -14.37 2.22
N ASP A 139 21.29 -15.28 2.02
CA ASP A 139 21.73 -16.26 3.03
C ASP A 139 22.26 -15.56 4.28
N LYS A 140 23.18 -14.59 4.08
CA LYS A 140 23.77 -13.81 5.17
C LYS A 140 22.72 -13.08 6.01
N VAL A 141 21.71 -12.50 5.36
CA VAL A 141 20.61 -11.83 6.05
C VAL A 141 19.73 -12.84 6.78
N ALA A 142 19.36 -13.97 6.15
CA ALA A 142 18.50 -14.97 6.74
C ALA A 142 19.10 -15.62 8.00
N ASP A 143 20.38 -16.04 7.93
CA ASP A 143 21.09 -16.64 9.04
C ASP A 143 21.26 -15.66 10.21
N ASN A 144 21.66 -14.43 9.92
CA ASN A 144 21.82 -13.42 10.96
C ASN A 144 20.47 -13.00 11.56
N LEU A 145 19.40 -12.95 10.75
CA LEU A 145 18.06 -12.61 11.21
C LEU A 145 17.55 -13.59 12.27
N ALA A 146 17.84 -14.88 12.12
CA ALA A 146 17.54 -15.89 13.13
C ALA A 146 18.18 -15.55 14.49
N ILE A 147 19.43 -15.11 14.48
CA ILE A 147 20.17 -14.70 15.67
C ILE A 147 19.57 -13.41 16.26
N GLN A 148 19.39 -12.38 15.43
CA GLN A 148 18.93 -11.08 15.91
C GLN A 148 17.50 -11.12 16.47
N LEU A 149 16.61 -11.95 15.93
CA LEU A 149 15.27 -12.11 16.47
C LEU A 149 15.27 -12.54 17.95
N THR A 150 16.21 -13.41 18.35
CA THR A 150 16.33 -13.84 19.76
C THR A 150 16.74 -12.73 20.72
N THR A 151 17.32 -11.63 20.21
CA THR A 151 17.67 -10.44 21.00
C THR A 151 16.48 -9.50 21.19
N VAL A 152 15.47 -9.63 20.32
CA VAL A 152 14.32 -8.72 20.21
C VAL A 152 13.07 -9.29 20.88
N THR A 153 12.93 -10.62 20.89
CA THR A 153 11.76 -11.35 21.38
C THR A 153 12.10 -12.82 21.72
N GLU A 154 11.31 -13.41 22.61
CA GLU A 154 11.33 -14.85 22.91
C GLU A 154 10.39 -15.66 21.99
N ASP A 155 9.59 -14.98 21.17
CA ASP A 155 8.70 -15.61 20.21
C ASP A 155 9.51 -16.43 19.19
N LYS A 156 9.02 -17.63 18.88
CA LYS A 156 9.64 -18.51 17.89
C LYS A 156 9.15 -18.17 16.49
N TYR A 157 10.10 -18.07 15.57
CA TYR A 157 9.83 -17.87 14.16
C TYR A 157 10.54 -18.93 13.32
N GLU A 158 9.86 -19.42 12.29
CA GLU A 158 10.44 -20.21 11.22
C GLU A 158 10.90 -19.25 10.12
N ILE A 159 12.16 -19.37 9.68
CA ILE A 159 12.76 -18.52 8.65
C ILE A 159 13.09 -19.39 7.45
N LEU A 160 12.52 -19.06 6.30
CA LEU A 160 12.65 -19.78 5.05
C LEU A 160 13.08 -18.80 3.96
N GLN A 161 14.27 -18.99 3.42
CA GLN A 161 14.72 -18.22 2.26
C GLN A 161 14.24 -18.85 0.95
N SER A 162 13.87 -18.01 -0.01
CA SER A 162 13.49 -18.38 -1.37
C SER A 162 14.30 -17.54 -2.35
N VAL A 163 15.32 -18.16 -2.96
CA VAL A 163 16.16 -17.52 -3.98
C VAL A 163 15.32 -17.16 -5.21
N ASP A 164 14.42 -18.06 -5.62
CA ASP A 164 13.53 -17.88 -6.78
C ASP A 164 12.55 -16.71 -6.62
N ASP A 165 12.20 -16.37 -5.37
CA ASP A 165 11.32 -15.23 -5.07
C ASP A 165 12.08 -13.97 -4.62
N ALA A 166 13.41 -14.04 -4.58
CA ALA A 166 14.27 -12.99 -4.02
C ALA A 166 13.81 -12.54 -2.62
N ALA A 167 13.45 -13.50 -1.76
CA ALA A 167 12.72 -13.21 -0.53
C ALA A 167 13.08 -14.12 0.66
N ILE A 168 12.83 -13.61 1.87
CA ILE A 168 12.88 -14.36 3.12
C ILE A 168 11.47 -14.39 3.70
N VAL A 169 10.94 -15.57 3.98
CA VAL A 169 9.63 -15.78 4.59
C VAL A 169 9.81 -16.11 6.05
N ILE A 170 9.17 -15.33 6.92
CA ILE A 170 9.13 -15.55 8.36
C ILE A 170 7.72 -16.01 8.72
N LYS A 171 7.59 -17.14 9.44
CA LYS A 171 6.31 -17.60 9.97
C LYS A 171 6.34 -17.65 11.50
N ASN A 172 5.28 -17.17 12.13
CA ASN A 172 5.11 -17.36 13.57
C ASN A 172 4.56 -18.76 13.90
N THR A 173 4.53 -19.12 15.18
CA THR A 173 4.02 -20.43 15.64
C THR A 173 2.55 -20.40 16.06
N LYS A 174 1.78 -19.37 15.69
CA LYS A 174 0.34 -19.32 15.98
C LYS A 174 -0.43 -20.18 14.98
N GLU A 175 -1.66 -20.56 15.32
CA GLU A 175 -2.56 -21.26 14.41
C GLU A 175 -3.80 -20.41 14.12
N PRO A 176 -4.04 -20.00 12.85
CA PRO A 176 -3.15 -20.13 11.70
C PRO A 176 -1.91 -19.20 11.79
N PRO A 177 -0.77 -19.57 11.17
CA PRO A 177 0.45 -18.79 11.28
C PRO A 177 0.39 -17.54 10.42
N LEU A 178 0.81 -16.39 10.98
CA LEU A 178 1.13 -15.22 10.18
C LEU A 178 2.42 -15.49 9.40
N SER A 179 2.43 -15.09 8.14
CA SER A 179 3.54 -15.24 7.20
C SER A 179 3.98 -13.87 6.72
N LEU A 180 5.19 -13.45 7.08
CA LEU A 180 5.77 -12.18 6.66
C LEU A 180 6.86 -12.44 5.63
N THR A 181 6.66 -11.94 4.41
CA THR A 181 7.63 -12.01 3.31
C THR A 181 8.45 -10.74 3.25
N ILE A 182 9.78 -10.87 3.32
CA ILE A 182 10.75 -9.79 3.15
C ILE A 182 11.33 -9.92 1.74
N HIS A 183 10.97 -9.00 0.85
CA HIS A 183 11.53 -8.95 -0.49
C HIS A 183 12.83 -8.15 -0.50
N LEU A 184 13.90 -8.73 -1.02
CA LEU A 184 15.18 -8.03 -1.20
C LEU A 184 15.19 -7.36 -2.58
N THR A 185 15.60 -6.10 -2.64
CA THR A 185 15.71 -5.38 -3.91
C THR A 185 16.66 -4.18 -3.79
N SER A 186 17.04 -3.60 -4.91
CA SER A 186 17.84 -2.38 -4.97
C SER A 186 17.36 -1.43 -6.07
N PRO A 187 17.37 -0.10 -5.86
CA PRO A 187 17.09 0.88 -6.91
C PRO A 187 17.89 0.65 -8.20
N VAL A 188 19.12 0.12 -8.07
CA VAL A 188 20.02 -0.20 -9.20
C VAL A 188 19.37 -1.15 -10.20
N VAL A 189 18.56 -2.12 -9.73
CA VAL A 189 17.86 -3.10 -10.59
C VAL A 189 16.96 -2.39 -11.61
N ARG A 190 16.30 -1.32 -11.19
CA ARG A 190 15.43 -0.52 -12.04
C ARG A 190 16.22 0.40 -12.96
N GLU A 191 17.26 1.06 -12.44
CA GLU A 191 18.11 1.94 -13.25
C GLU A 191 18.72 1.19 -14.43
N GLU A 192 19.17 -0.04 -14.22
CA GLU A 192 19.66 -0.90 -15.31
C GLU A 192 18.57 -1.30 -16.30
N MET A 193 17.34 -1.49 -15.83
CA MET A 193 16.21 -1.83 -16.72
C MET A 193 15.87 -0.68 -17.63
N GLU A 194 15.91 0.54 -17.09
CA GLU A 194 15.72 1.77 -17.84
C GLU A 194 16.86 2.01 -18.84
N LYS A 195 18.12 1.75 -18.46
CA LYS A 195 19.27 1.83 -19.37
C LYS A 195 19.18 0.85 -20.53
N VAL A 196 18.80 -0.40 -20.24
CA VAL A 196 18.59 -1.43 -21.28
C VAL A 196 17.47 -1.03 -22.23
N LEU A 197 16.34 -0.53 -21.71
CA LEU A 197 15.24 -0.03 -22.54
C LEU A 197 15.64 1.19 -23.38
N ALA A 198 16.54 2.04 -22.87
CA ALA A 198 17.09 3.18 -23.60
C ALA A 198 18.15 2.78 -24.65
N GLY A 199 18.47 1.49 -24.78
CA GLY A 199 19.46 0.98 -25.74
C GLY A 199 20.92 1.19 -25.30
N GLU A 200 21.16 1.50 -24.03
CA GLU A 200 22.51 1.63 -23.48
C GLU A 200 23.13 0.25 -23.19
N THR A 201 24.42 0.09 -23.53
CA THR A 201 25.17 -1.13 -23.20
C THR A 201 25.51 -1.15 -21.71
N LEU A 202 25.05 -2.18 -20.99
CA LEU A 202 25.39 -2.39 -19.58
C LEU A 202 26.87 -2.81 -19.45
N SER A 203 27.66 -2.02 -18.72
CA SER A 203 29.06 -2.34 -18.38
C SER A 203 29.17 -2.89 -16.95
N VAL A 204 28.31 -3.83 -16.57
CA VAL A 204 28.21 -4.27 -15.18
C VAL A 204 28.88 -5.64 -15.02
N ASN A 205 29.94 -5.69 -14.20
CA ASN A 205 30.54 -6.94 -13.73
C ASN A 205 29.64 -7.49 -12.62
N ASP A 206 28.50 -8.05 -13.00
CA ASP A 206 27.57 -8.63 -12.04
C ASP A 206 28.16 -9.85 -11.36
N PRO A 207 27.98 -9.98 -10.04
CA PRO A 207 28.16 -11.27 -9.38
C PRO A 207 27.31 -12.33 -10.09
N PRO A 208 27.80 -13.57 -10.22
CA PRO A 208 27.08 -14.63 -10.90
C PRO A 208 25.78 -15.06 -10.18
N ASP A 209 25.59 -14.63 -8.93
CA ASP A 209 24.51 -15.04 -8.03
C ASP A 209 23.51 -13.91 -7.71
N VAL A 210 23.40 -12.89 -8.57
CA VAL A 210 22.37 -11.84 -8.45
C VAL A 210 20.96 -12.46 -8.47
N LEU A 211 20.10 -12.01 -7.56
CA LEU A 211 18.72 -12.50 -7.44
C LEU A 211 17.87 -12.15 -8.66
N ASP A 212 16.73 -12.86 -8.80
CA ASP A 212 15.82 -12.67 -9.92
C ASP A 212 15.40 -11.20 -10.08
N ARG A 213 15.72 -10.66 -11.26
CA ARG A 213 15.47 -9.27 -11.61
C ARG A 213 13.99 -8.91 -11.59
N GLN A 214 13.14 -9.78 -12.08
CA GLN A 214 11.70 -9.52 -12.19
C GLN A 214 11.06 -9.46 -10.79
N LYS A 215 11.48 -10.33 -9.87
CA LYS A 215 11.05 -10.30 -8.46
C LYS A 215 11.51 -9.01 -7.77
N CYS A 216 12.77 -8.61 -7.97
CA CYS A 216 13.30 -7.37 -7.44
C CYS A 216 12.55 -6.12 -7.97
N LEU A 217 12.21 -6.09 -9.26
CA LEU A 217 11.40 -5.02 -9.87
C LEU A 217 9.98 -4.98 -9.31
N ALA A 218 9.36 -6.14 -9.08
CA ALA A 218 8.04 -6.24 -8.46
C ALA A 218 8.03 -5.71 -7.01
N ALA A 219 9.11 -5.95 -6.25
CA ALA A 219 9.28 -5.36 -4.91
C ALA A 219 9.38 -3.83 -4.96
N LEU A 220 10.12 -3.27 -5.93
CA LEU A 220 10.20 -1.82 -6.15
C LEU A 220 8.86 -1.22 -6.62
N ALA A 221 8.08 -1.95 -7.43
CA ALA A 221 6.73 -1.55 -7.80
C ALA A 221 5.82 -1.48 -6.56
N SER A 222 5.84 -2.52 -5.71
CA SER A 222 5.09 -2.54 -4.45
C SER A 222 5.47 -1.40 -3.50
N LEU A 223 6.76 -1.04 -3.45
CA LEU A 223 7.24 0.13 -2.71
C LEU A 223 6.69 1.45 -3.25
N ARG A 224 6.62 1.61 -4.59
CA ARG A 224 5.98 2.78 -5.23
C ARG A 224 4.48 2.81 -4.94
N HIS A 225 3.79 1.68 -5.02
CA HIS A 225 2.37 1.58 -4.73
C HIS A 225 2.07 2.01 -3.29
N ALA A 226 2.87 1.56 -2.31
CA ALA A 226 2.72 1.97 -0.91
C ALA A 226 2.90 3.49 -0.72
N LYS A 227 3.94 4.08 -1.31
CA LYS A 227 4.18 5.53 -1.26
C LYS A 227 3.04 6.33 -1.92
N TRP A 228 2.61 5.90 -3.11
CA TRP A 228 1.48 6.51 -3.81
C TRP A 228 0.20 6.41 -2.99
N PHE A 229 -0.07 5.24 -2.40
CA PHE A 229 -1.28 5.02 -1.60
C PHE A 229 -1.33 5.96 -0.40
N GLN A 230 -0.22 6.09 0.33
CA GLN A 230 -0.11 7.00 1.45
C GLN A 230 -0.35 8.47 1.04
N ALA A 231 0.21 8.87 -0.11
CA ALA A 231 0.09 10.24 -0.61
C ALA A 231 -1.28 10.57 -1.22
N ARG A 232 -1.98 9.58 -1.80
CA ARG A 232 -3.16 9.82 -2.65
C ARG A 232 -4.45 9.21 -2.09
N ALA A 233 -4.42 7.95 -1.67
CA ALA A 233 -5.60 7.22 -1.24
C ALA A 233 -5.90 7.39 0.26
N ASN A 234 -4.87 7.40 1.12
CA ASN A 234 -5.05 7.41 2.59
C ASN A 234 -5.86 8.63 3.08
N GLY A 235 -5.56 9.81 2.57
CA GLY A 235 -6.26 11.05 2.93
C GLY A 235 -7.58 11.28 2.18
N LEU A 236 -7.95 10.43 1.23
CA LEU A 236 -9.19 10.59 0.47
C LEU A 236 -10.36 10.01 1.27
N LYS A 237 -11.31 10.88 1.66
CA LYS A 237 -12.46 10.48 2.49
C LYS A 237 -13.18 9.25 1.92
N SER A 238 -13.39 8.26 2.78
CA SER A 238 -14.04 6.97 2.48
C SER A 238 -13.26 6.01 1.56
N CYS A 239 -12.13 6.42 0.96
CA CYS A 239 -11.41 5.59 -0.01
C CYS A 239 -10.93 4.27 0.60
N VAL A 240 -10.19 4.33 1.71
CA VAL A 240 -9.66 3.13 2.41
C VAL A 240 -10.80 2.19 2.86
N ILE A 241 -11.90 2.74 3.36
CA ILE A 241 -13.08 1.97 3.77
C ILE A 241 -13.68 1.22 2.57
N VAL A 242 -13.87 1.91 1.45
CA VAL A 242 -14.43 1.33 0.22
C VAL A 242 -13.50 0.27 -0.37
N ILE A 243 -12.18 0.50 -0.37
CA ILE A 243 -11.20 -0.50 -0.82
C ILE A 243 -11.31 -1.79 0.00
N ARG A 244 -11.38 -1.68 1.34
CA ARG A 244 -11.55 -2.85 2.22
C ARG A 244 -12.83 -3.63 1.92
N VAL A 245 -13.96 -2.93 1.76
CA VAL A 245 -15.26 -3.55 1.44
C VAL A 245 -15.24 -4.21 0.06
N LEU A 246 -14.65 -3.57 -0.94
CA LEU A 246 -14.54 -4.14 -2.28
C LEU A 246 -13.50 -5.27 -2.36
N ARG A 247 -12.46 -5.26 -1.53
CA ARG A 247 -11.51 -6.37 -1.42
C ARG A 247 -12.18 -7.64 -0.87
N ASP A 248 -13.06 -7.50 0.13
CA ASP A 248 -13.96 -8.57 0.56
C ASP A 248 -14.90 -9.03 -0.57
N LEU A 249 -15.46 -8.09 -1.35
CA LEU A 249 -16.30 -8.44 -2.49
C LEU A 249 -15.54 -9.26 -3.55
N CYS A 250 -14.30 -8.86 -3.88
CA CYS A 250 -13.43 -9.60 -4.80
C CYS A 250 -13.12 -11.01 -4.29
N THR A 251 -13.15 -11.24 -2.98
CA THR A 251 -12.93 -12.55 -2.37
C THR A 251 -14.20 -13.41 -2.42
N ARG A 252 -15.37 -12.82 -2.18
CA ARG A 252 -16.66 -13.54 -2.20
C ARG A 252 -17.21 -13.80 -3.60
N VAL A 253 -16.94 -12.90 -4.54
CA VAL A 253 -17.49 -12.92 -5.90
C VAL A 253 -16.35 -13.04 -6.89
N THR A 254 -16.14 -14.26 -7.39
CA THR A 254 -14.99 -14.62 -8.25
C THR A 254 -14.84 -13.75 -9.49
N THR A 255 -15.95 -13.26 -10.06
CA THR A 255 -15.98 -12.31 -11.18
C THR A 255 -15.11 -11.06 -10.91
N TRP A 256 -15.05 -10.60 -9.67
CA TRP A 256 -14.29 -9.41 -9.28
C TRP A 256 -12.84 -9.72 -8.88
N GLY A 257 -12.49 -11.00 -8.74
CA GLY A 257 -11.17 -11.49 -8.35
C GLY A 257 -10.01 -10.84 -9.13
N PRO A 258 -10.08 -10.67 -10.47
CA PRO A 258 -9.00 -10.07 -11.25
C PRO A 258 -8.65 -8.62 -10.89
N LEU A 259 -9.52 -7.90 -10.17
CA LEU A 259 -9.26 -6.54 -9.69
C LEU A 259 -8.53 -6.50 -8.34
N ARG A 260 -8.46 -7.63 -7.61
CA ARG A 260 -7.90 -7.67 -6.24
C ARG A 260 -6.46 -7.13 -6.22
N GLY A 261 -6.20 -6.20 -5.30
CA GLY A 261 -4.89 -5.57 -5.14
C GLY A 261 -4.81 -4.21 -5.84
N TRP A 262 -3.69 -3.97 -6.53
CA TRP A 262 -3.36 -2.68 -7.13
C TRP A 262 -4.44 -2.09 -8.07
N PRO A 263 -5.09 -2.87 -8.96
CA PRO A 263 -6.11 -2.32 -9.86
C PRO A 263 -7.32 -1.76 -9.10
N LEU A 264 -7.78 -2.46 -8.05
CA LEU A 264 -8.87 -2.00 -7.20
C LEU A 264 -8.51 -0.72 -6.43
N GLU A 265 -7.29 -0.63 -5.90
CA GLU A 265 -6.82 0.55 -5.18
C GLU A 265 -6.84 1.81 -6.07
N LEU A 266 -6.32 1.69 -7.31
CA LEU A 266 -6.34 2.76 -8.30
C LEU A 266 -7.77 3.12 -8.73
N LEU A 267 -8.60 2.11 -8.99
CA LEU A 267 -9.99 2.31 -9.38
C LEU A 267 -10.74 3.11 -8.30
N CYS A 268 -10.60 2.73 -7.03
CA CYS A 268 -11.24 3.43 -5.93
C CYS A 268 -10.75 4.87 -5.80
N GLU A 269 -9.44 5.10 -5.81
CA GLU A 269 -8.90 6.46 -5.67
C GLU A 269 -9.31 7.36 -6.85
N LYS A 270 -9.20 6.89 -8.09
CA LYS A 270 -9.53 7.69 -9.28
C LYS A 270 -11.03 7.94 -9.39
N SER A 271 -11.86 6.93 -9.15
CA SER A 271 -13.31 7.12 -9.18
C SER A 271 -13.74 8.07 -8.06
N ILE A 272 -13.36 7.84 -6.80
CA ILE A 272 -13.76 8.69 -5.67
C ILE A 272 -13.13 10.09 -5.77
N GLY A 273 -11.85 10.16 -6.15
CA GLY A 273 -11.05 11.39 -6.16
C GLY A 273 -11.39 12.36 -7.29
N THR A 274 -12.17 11.94 -8.28
CA THR A 274 -12.73 12.82 -9.32
C THR A 274 -14.08 13.44 -8.93
N ALA A 275 -14.61 13.14 -7.75
CA ALA A 275 -15.80 13.82 -7.24
C ALA A 275 -15.44 15.21 -6.72
N ASN A 276 -16.26 16.22 -7.06
CA ASN A 276 -16.05 17.62 -6.65
C ASN A 276 -16.41 17.89 -5.17
N ARG A 277 -16.53 16.85 -4.34
CA ARG A 277 -16.80 16.97 -2.90
C ARG A 277 -16.45 15.68 -2.15
N PRO A 278 -16.16 15.77 -0.85
CA PRO A 278 -16.05 14.59 0.00
C PRO A 278 -17.36 13.77 0.03
N MET A 279 -17.23 12.44 0.00
CA MET A 279 -18.38 11.51 -0.02
C MET A 279 -18.40 10.62 1.24
N GLY A 280 -19.60 10.27 1.70
CA GLY A 280 -19.79 9.19 2.66
C GLY A 280 -19.46 7.82 2.04
N ALA A 281 -19.36 6.78 2.84
CA ALA A 281 -18.91 5.46 2.39
C ALA A 281 -19.87 4.81 1.37
N GLY A 282 -21.19 4.96 1.57
CA GLY A 282 -22.21 4.48 0.66
C GLY A 282 -22.20 5.20 -0.69
N GLU A 283 -22.05 6.53 -0.68
CA GLU A 283 -21.92 7.31 -1.92
C GLU A 283 -20.61 7.01 -2.65
N ALA A 284 -19.49 6.91 -1.92
CA ALA A 284 -18.19 6.60 -2.49
C ALA A 284 -18.18 5.21 -3.15
N LEU A 285 -18.75 4.19 -2.48
CA LEU A 285 -18.91 2.86 -3.07
C LEU A 285 -19.76 2.90 -4.34
N ARG A 286 -20.90 3.60 -4.30
CA ARG A 286 -21.76 3.76 -5.48
C ARG A 286 -21.02 4.38 -6.66
N ARG A 287 -20.15 5.37 -6.42
CA ARG A 287 -19.35 5.99 -7.47
C ARG A 287 -18.34 5.03 -8.11
N VAL A 288 -17.76 4.11 -7.34
CA VAL A 288 -16.92 3.03 -7.90
C VAL A 288 -17.76 2.13 -8.83
N LEU A 289 -18.97 1.77 -8.39
CA LEU A 289 -19.90 0.96 -9.21
C LEU A 289 -20.31 1.70 -10.49
N GLU A 290 -20.58 3.01 -10.42
CA GLU A 290 -20.87 3.86 -11.59
C GLU A 290 -19.70 3.89 -12.58
N CYS A 291 -18.47 4.02 -12.08
CA CYS A 291 -17.26 4.04 -12.91
C CYS A 291 -17.05 2.71 -13.65
N LEU A 292 -17.23 1.57 -12.97
CA LEU A 292 -17.18 0.26 -13.64
C LEU A 292 -18.34 0.05 -14.61
N ALA A 293 -19.55 0.44 -14.20
CA ALA A 293 -20.77 0.26 -14.99
C ALA A 293 -20.78 1.10 -16.27
N SER A 294 -20.05 2.21 -16.31
CA SER A 294 -19.89 3.04 -17.52
C SER A 294 -18.98 2.40 -18.56
N GLY A 295 -18.39 1.22 -18.28
CA GLY A 295 -17.53 0.51 -19.21
C GLY A 295 -16.06 0.95 -19.19
N ILE A 296 -15.58 1.58 -18.10
CA ILE A 296 -14.17 2.04 -18.01
C ILE A 296 -13.14 0.92 -18.25
N VAL A 297 -13.52 -0.32 -17.93
CA VAL A 297 -12.69 -1.52 -18.08
C VAL A 297 -12.94 -2.28 -19.38
N MET A 298 -13.89 -1.86 -20.22
CA MET A 298 -14.15 -2.52 -21.50
C MET A 298 -12.94 -2.40 -22.44
N PRO A 299 -12.81 -3.26 -23.48
CA PRO A 299 -11.65 -3.24 -24.38
C PRO A 299 -11.41 -1.90 -25.09
N ASP A 300 -12.46 -1.12 -25.30
CA ASP A 300 -12.47 0.24 -25.88
C ASP A 300 -12.56 1.35 -24.82
N GLY A 301 -12.61 0.98 -23.54
CA GLY A 301 -12.49 1.91 -22.42
C GLY A 301 -11.07 2.47 -22.28
N SER A 302 -10.92 3.55 -21.52
CA SER A 302 -9.59 4.14 -21.30
C SER A 302 -8.65 3.28 -20.46
N GLY A 303 -9.18 2.25 -19.78
CA GLY A 303 -8.46 1.51 -18.76
C GLY A 303 -8.15 2.36 -17.53
N ILE A 304 -7.18 1.89 -16.74
CA ILE A 304 -6.72 2.55 -15.52
C ILE A 304 -5.21 2.80 -15.66
N TYR A 305 -4.85 4.02 -16.02
CA TYR A 305 -3.45 4.43 -16.11
C TYR A 305 -2.73 4.28 -14.76
N ASP A 306 -1.64 3.52 -14.75
CA ASP A 306 -0.78 3.28 -13.61
C ASP A 306 0.14 4.50 -13.34
N PRO A 307 -0.08 5.26 -12.25
CA PRO A 307 0.73 6.43 -11.91
C PRO A 307 2.11 6.08 -11.36
N CYS A 308 2.38 4.81 -11.08
CA CYS A 308 3.65 4.35 -10.53
C CYS A 308 4.63 3.91 -11.63
N GLU A 309 4.19 3.64 -12.85
CA GLU A 309 5.07 3.29 -13.97
C GLU A 309 5.45 4.49 -14.86
N LYS A 310 6.67 4.43 -15.42
CA LYS A 310 7.17 5.45 -16.35
C LYS A 310 6.50 5.31 -17.72
N GLU A 311 6.51 4.09 -18.25
CA GLU A 311 5.81 3.75 -19.48
C GLU A 311 4.30 3.74 -19.24
N ALA A 312 3.55 4.17 -20.26
CA ALA A 312 2.10 4.22 -20.19
C ALA A 312 1.53 2.80 -20.03
N THR A 313 1.19 2.46 -18.78
CA THR A 313 0.77 1.11 -18.38
C THR A 313 -0.68 1.14 -17.93
N ASP A 314 -1.50 0.23 -18.47
CA ASP A 314 -2.85 0.00 -17.99
C ASP A 314 -2.81 -1.02 -16.84
N ALA A 315 -3.19 -0.60 -15.63
CA ALA A 315 -3.20 -1.45 -14.43
C ALA A 315 -4.22 -2.60 -14.51
N ILE A 316 -5.15 -2.57 -15.46
CA ILE A 316 -6.05 -3.69 -15.77
C ILE A 316 -5.74 -4.35 -17.11
N GLY A 317 -4.58 -4.06 -17.71
CA GLY A 317 -4.17 -4.61 -19.00
C GLY A 317 -4.12 -6.13 -19.05
N HIS A 318 -3.98 -6.79 -17.88
CA HIS A 318 -3.99 -8.24 -17.73
C HIS A 318 -5.39 -8.88 -17.86
N LEU A 319 -6.47 -8.10 -17.79
CA LEU A 319 -7.82 -8.64 -17.95
C LEU A 319 -8.12 -9.00 -19.41
N ASP A 320 -8.59 -10.21 -19.63
CA ASP A 320 -9.10 -10.64 -20.92
C ASP A 320 -10.49 -10.02 -21.24
N ARG A 321 -10.97 -10.20 -22.47
CA ARG A 321 -12.24 -9.62 -22.93
C ARG A 321 -13.45 -10.11 -22.13
N GLN A 322 -13.46 -11.37 -21.72
CA GLN A 322 -14.59 -11.95 -20.98
C GLN A 322 -14.60 -11.47 -19.53
N GLN A 323 -13.44 -11.41 -18.88
CA GLN A 323 -13.28 -10.85 -17.55
C GLN A 323 -13.76 -9.40 -17.49
N ARG A 324 -13.44 -8.58 -18.51
CA ARG A 324 -13.90 -7.19 -18.62
C ARG A 324 -15.43 -7.11 -18.71
N GLU A 325 -16.04 -7.89 -19.60
CA GLU A 325 -17.49 -7.97 -19.76
C GLU A 325 -18.18 -8.38 -18.45
N ASP A 326 -17.71 -9.46 -17.81
CA ASP A 326 -18.31 -10.01 -16.60
C ASP A 326 -18.24 -9.01 -15.44
N ILE A 327 -17.11 -8.33 -15.26
CA ILE A 327 -16.93 -7.28 -14.25
C ILE A 327 -17.87 -6.10 -14.52
N THR A 328 -17.91 -5.60 -15.76
CA THR A 328 -18.78 -4.49 -16.14
C THR A 328 -20.25 -4.83 -15.92
N GLN A 329 -20.70 -6.00 -16.36
CA GLN A 329 -22.07 -6.47 -16.15
C GLN A 329 -22.40 -6.58 -14.66
N SER A 330 -21.49 -7.18 -13.87
CA SER A 330 -21.68 -7.37 -12.44
C SER A 330 -21.80 -6.01 -11.71
N ALA A 331 -20.97 -5.04 -12.07
CA ALA A 331 -21.03 -3.68 -11.54
C ALA A 331 -22.32 -2.95 -11.95
N GLN A 332 -22.78 -3.09 -13.20
CA GLN A 332 -24.07 -2.55 -13.66
C GLN A 332 -25.25 -3.11 -12.86
N HIS A 333 -25.21 -4.39 -12.50
CA HIS A 333 -26.22 -5.01 -11.65
C HIS A 333 -26.14 -4.50 -10.21
N ALA A 334 -24.94 -4.49 -9.62
CA ALA A 334 -24.70 -3.99 -8.27
C ALA A 334 -25.13 -2.52 -8.10
N LEU A 335 -24.87 -1.68 -9.11
CA LEU A 335 -25.28 -0.27 -9.11
C LEU A 335 -26.81 -0.13 -9.04
N ARG A 336 -27.55 -0.93 -9.81
CA ARG A 336 -29.02 -0.93 -9.76
C ARG A 336 -29.53 -1.43 -8.43
N LEU A 337 -28.95 -2.50 -7.88
CA LEU A 337 -29.29 -2.96 -6.52
C LEU A 337 -29.09 -1.85 -5.48
N ALA A 338 -27.97 -1.13 -5.54
CA ALA A 338 -27.73 0.01 -4.67
C ALA A 338 -28.78 1.12 -4.88
N ALA A 339 -29.12 1.48 -6.12
CA ALA A 339 -30.14 2.48 -6.43
C ALA A 339 -31.54 2.13 -5.89
N PHE A 340 -31.88 0.83 -5.86
CA PHE A 340 -33.16 0.35 -5.36
C PHE A 340 -33.09 -0.18 -3.91
N GLY A 341 -32.18 0.35 -3.10
CA GLY A 341 -32.12 0.08 -1.64
C GLY A 341 -31.70 -1.34 -1.25
N GLN A 342 -31.09 -2.09 -2.18
CA GLN A 342 -30.70 -3.49 -2.02
C GLN A 342 -29.17 -3.66 -1.94
N LEU A 343 -28.45 -2.63 -1.50
CA LEU A 343 -26.99 -2.67 -1.37
C LEU A 343 -26.49 -3.81 -0.46
N HIS A 344 -27.26 -4.19 0.56
CA HIS A 344 -26.96 -5.33 1.44
C HIS A 344 -26.71 -6.64 0.67
N LYS A 345 -27.41 -6.86 -0.45
CA LYS A 345 -27.19 -8.03 -1.32
C LYS A 345 -25.81 -8.02 -1.97
N VAL A 346 -25.37 -6.85 -2.44
CA VAL A 346 -24.01 -6.65 -3.02
C VAL A 346 -22.94 -6.90 -1.96
N LEU A 347 -23.20 -6.42 -0.73
CA LEU A 347 -22.31 -6.58 0.41
C LEU A 347 -22.33 -8.01 1.01
N GLY A 348 -23.21 -8.89 0.53
CA GLY A 348 -23.35 -10.26 1.03
C GLY A 348 -23.75 -10.30 2.51
N MET A 349 -24.65 -9.42 2.92
CA MET A 349 -25.13 -9.31 4.30
C MET A 349 -26.65 -9.16 4.36
N ASP A 350 -27.23 -9.44 5.51
CA ASP A 350 -28.64 -9.19 5.77
C ASP A 350 -28.94 -7.68 5.83
N PRO A 351 -30.17 -7.26 5.47
CA PRO A 351 -30.58 -5.88 5.61
C PRO A 351 -30.57 -5.45 7.09
N LEU A 352 -30.00 -4.29 7.36
CA LEU A 352 -29.97 -3.73 8.72
C LEU A 352 -31.37 -3.28 9.18
N PRO A 353 -31.63 -3.27 10.50
CA PRO A 353 -32.90 -2.77 11.05
C PRO A 353 -33.20 -1.32 10.60
N SER A 354 -34.46 -1.07 10.23
CA SER A 354 -34.92 0.23 9.74
C SER A 354 -34.90 1.33 10.82
N LYS A 355 -35.06 0.95 12.09
CA LYS A 355 -35.00 1.88 13.22
C LYS A 355 -33.53 2.24 13.49
N MET A 356 -33.19 3.51 13.32
CA MET A 356 -31.87 4.01 13.73
C MET A 356 -31.79 4.02 15.27
N PRO A 357 -30.81 3.32 15.90
CA PRO A 357 -30.54 3.53 17.31
C PRO A 357 -30.15 5.00 17.55
N LYS A 358 -30.58 5.58 18.69
CA LYS A 358 -30.19 6.94 19.07
C LYS A 358 -28.67 6.97 19.24
N LYS A 359 -27.96 7.73 18.37
CA LYS A 359 -26.51 7.91 18.50
C LYS A 359 -26.18 8.53 19.87
N PRO A 360 -25.20 8.00 20.63
CA PRO A 360 -24.60 8.74 21.72
C PRO A 360 -23.93 10.02 21.15
N LYS A 361 -24.01 11.12 21.91
CA LYS A 361 -23.67 12.48 21.45
C LYS A 361 -22.17 12.76 21.29
N ASN A 362 -21.28 11.80 21.58
CA ASN A 362 -19.85 12.08 21.70
C ASN A 362 -19.01 10.90 21.21
N GLU A 363 -18.85 10.77 19.90
CA GLU A 363 -17.79 9.95 19.32
C GLU A 363 -16.87 10.90 18.56
N ASN A 364 -15.61 10.97 18.99
CA ASN A 364 -14.55 11.56 18.19
C ASN A 364 -14.53 10.83 16.83
N PRO A 365 -14.26 11.52 15.71
CA PRO A 365 -14.12 10.84 14.42
C PRO A 365 -13.01 9.78 14.55
N VAL A 366 -13.39 8.51 14.46
CA VAL A 366 -12.41 7.41 14.42
C VAL A 366 -11.70 7.47 13.08
N ASP A 367 -10.37 7.62 13.11
CA ASP A 367 -9.56 7.46 11.91
C ASP A 367 -9.43 5.96 11.60
N TYR A 368 -10.20 5.51 10.61
CA TYR A 368 -10.21 4.11 10.20
C TYR A 368 -9.01 3.74 9.32
N THR A 369 -8.14 4.66 8.95
CA THR A 369 -7.09 4.42 7.94
C THR A 369 -5.89 3.68 8.52
N VAL A 370 -5.47 4.02 9.74
CA VAL A 370 -4.31 3.43 10.42
C VAL A 370 -4.73 2.18 11.20
N GLN A 371 -4.20 1.02 10.81
CA GLN A 371 -4.49 -0.28 11.47
C GLN A 371 -3.45 -0.66 12.53
N ILE A 372 -2.18 -0.35 12.28
CA ILE A 372 -1.09 -0.54 13.23
C ILE A 372 -0.25 0.75 13.30
N PRO A 373 0.41 1.04 14.43
CA PRO A 373 1.29 2.21 14.53
C PRO A 373 2.37 2.23 13.44
N PRO A 374 2.78 3.42 12.95
CA PRO A 374 3.91 3.53 12.03
C PRO A 374 5.18 2.98 12.68
N SER A 375 6.14 2.54 11.87
CA SER A 375 7.41 2.02 12.38
C SER A 375 8.15 3.09 13.18
N THR A 376 8.58 2.72 14.38
CA THR A 376 9.50 3.53 15.20
C THR A 376 10.96 3.21 14.88
N THR A 377 11.24 2.06 14.25
CA THR A 377 12.58 1.63 13.82
C THR A 377 12.98 2.29 12.50
N TYR A 378 12.07 2.30 11.53
CA TYR A 378 12.27 2.93 10.22
C TYR A 378 11.22 4.04 10.03
N ALA A 379 11.42 5.17 10.71
CA ALA A 379 10.50 6.30 10.64
C ALA A 379 10.54 6.96 9.25
N ILE A 380 9.39 7.00 8.57
CA ILE A 380 9.22 7.65 7.26
C ILE A 380 8.48 8.97 7.45
N THR A 381 8.90 10.02 6.73
CA THR A 381 8.17 11.29 6.71
C THR A 381 6.74 11.08 6.18
N PRO A 382 5.69 11.37 6.96
CA PRO A 382 4.32 11.12 6.54
C PRO A 382 3.92 12.10 5.43
N MET A 383 3.60 11.55 4.25
CA MET A 383 2.94 12.33 3.21
C MET A 383 1.43 12.32 3.44
N LYS A 384 0.80 13.49 3.35
CA LYS A 384 -0.66 13.65 3.44
C LYS A 384 -1.19 14.18 2.12
N ARG A 385 -2.35 13.69 1.70
CA ARG A 385 -3.08 14.26 0.57
C ARG A 385 -3.36 15.75 0.85
N PRO A 386 -3.10 16.67 -0.09
CA PRO A 386 -3.47 18.07 0.07
C PRO A 386 -4.96 18.20 0.40
N MET A 387 -5.27 19.02 1.39
CA MET A 387 -6.65 19.37 1.71
C MET A 387 -7.13 20.33 0.62
N GLU A 388 -8.15 19.92 -0.15
CA GLU A 388 -8.87 20.89 -0.98
C GLU A 388 -9.58 21.81 0.01
N GLU A 389 -9.11 23.06 0.15
CA GLU A 389 -9.86 24.09 0.86
C GLU A 389 -11.22 24.17 0.21
N ASP A 390 -12.27 23.83 0.97
CA ASP A 390 -13.64 24.15 0.57
C ASP A 390 -13.62 25.66 0.29
N GLY A 391 -13.72 26.03 -1.00
CA GLY A 391 -13.89 27.40 -1.41
C GLY A 391 -15.17 27.91 -0.76
N GLU A 392 -15.04 28.51 0.43
CA GLU A 392 -16.00 29.47 0.92
C GLU A 392 -15.97 30.62 -0.08
N GLU A 393 -16.81 30.52 -1.11
CA GLU A 393 -17.38 31.68 -1.77
C GLU A 393 -18.03 32.50 -0.64
N LYS A 394 -17.27 33.41 -0.04
CA LYS A 394 -17.83 34.59 0.62
C LYS A 394 -18.71 35.23 -0.44
N SER A 395 -20.01 35.05 -0.28
CA SER A 395 -20.99 35.74 -1.11
C SER A 395 -20.73 37.25 -0.97
N PRO A 396 -20.73 38.01 -2.09
CA PRO A 396 -20.49 39.45 -2.07
C PRO A 396 -21.53 40.22 -1.27
#